data_AF-A0A0Q9NDQ4-F1
#
_entry.id   AF-A0A0Q9NDQ4-F1
#
_cell.length_a   1.000
_cell.length_b   1.000
_cell.length_c   1.000
_cell.angle_alpha   90.00
_cell.angle_beta   90.00
_cell.angle_gamma   90.00
#
_symmetry.space_group_name_H-M   'P 1'
#
loop_
_entity.id
_entity.type
_entity.pdbx_description
1 polymer ?
#
loop_
_entity_poly.entity_id
_entity_poly.type
_entity_poly.pdbx_seq_one_letter_code
_entity_poly.pdbx_strand_id
1 'polypeptide(L)' 'MATRIISTLVDDLDGSEAAETVQFSLDGRSYEIDLSSTHADQLRAGLLPYLQVARKETSTIRRQVRAARRVLRS' A
#
# COMPACT_ATOMS: atom_id res chain seq x y z
N MET A 1 -24.54 -34.11 3.16
CA MET A 1 -24.49 -32.80 2.47
C MET A 1 -23.05 -32.29 2.60
N ALA A 2 -22.44 -31.75 1.55
CA ALA A 2 -21.05 -31.25 1.60
C ALA A 2 -20.93 -29.94 0.82
N THR A 3 -20.19 -28.97 1.36
CA THR A 3 -20.00 -27.63 0.79
C THR A 3 -18.50 -27.37 0.58
N ARG A 4 -18.13 -26.83 -0.59
CA ARG A 4 -16.77 -26.35 -0.89
C ARG A 4 -16.81 -24.84 -1.05
N ILE A 5 -15.93 -24.13 -0.33
CA ILE A 5 -15.71 -22.68 -0.45
C ILE A 5 -14.37 -22.48 -1.15
N ILE A 6 -14.33 -21.64 -2.20
CA ILE A 6 -13.11 -21.25 -2.91
C ILE A 6 -12.97 -19.73 -2.73
N SER A 7 -11.78 -19.30 -2.29
CA SER A 7 -11.43 -17.89 -2.11
C SER A 7 -10.34 -17.53 -3.12
N THR A 8 -10.53 -16.42 -3.84
CA THR A 8 -9.60 -15.90 -4.84
C THR A 8 -9.42 -14.40 -4.64
N LEU A 9 -8.20 -13.91 -4.84
CA LEU A 9 -7.90 -12.49 -4.87
C LEU A 9 -8.26 -11.95 -6.26
N VAL A 10 -8.96 -10.82 -6.31
CA VAL A 10 -9.51 -10.26 -7.54
C VAL A 10 -8.95 -8.85 -7.73
N ASP A 11 -8.57 -8.51 -8.96
CA ASP A 11 -8.09 -7.19 -9.34
C ASP A 11 -9.25 -6.19 -9.30
N ASP A 12 -9.10 -5.13 -8.51
CA ASP A 12 -10.14 -4.13 -8.28
C ASP A 12 -10.44 -3.27 -9.52
N LEU A 13 -9.56 -3.25 -10.53
CA LEU A 13 -9.75 -2.45 -11.74
C LEU A 13 -10.59 -3.14 -12.80
N ASP A 14 -10.38 -4.45 -13.00
CA ASP A 14 -10.97 -5.18 -14.12
C ASP A 14 -11.63 -6.51 -13.74
N GLY A 15 -11.51 -6.96 -12.49
CA GLY A 15 -12.08 -8.21 -12.01
C GLY A 15 -11.29 -9.47 -12.38
N SER A 16 -10.06 -9.33 -12.91
CA SER A 16 -9.16 -10.44 -13.18
C SER A 16 -8.49 -10.99 -11.91
N GLU A 17 -7.60 -11.97 -12.02
CA GLU A 17 -6.87 -12.51 -10.86
C GLU A 17 -5.82 -11.50 -10.38
N ALA A 18 -5.93 -11.08 -9.12
CA ALA A 18 -4.94 -10.20 -8.51
C ALA A 18 -3.73 -10.99 -7.99
N ALA A 19 -2.57 -10.35 -8.04
CA ALA A 19 -1.30 -10.89 -7.57
C ALA A 19 -0.88 -10.31 -6.21
N GLU A 20 -1.19 -9.04 -5.94
CA GLU A 20 -0.77 -8.36 -4.72
C GLU A 20 -1.69 -7.19 -4.35
N THR A 21 -1.74 -6.86 -3.06
CA THR A 21 -2.34 -5.63 -2.54
C THR A 21 -1.30 -4.52 -2.50
N VAL A 22 -1.55 -3.41 -3.19
CA VAL A 22 -0.66 -2.24 -3.21
C VAL A 22 -1.18 -1.15 -2.27
N GLN A 23 -0.37 -0.76 -1.29
CA GLN A 23 -0.64 0.39 -0.43
C GLN A 23 -0.04 1.67 -1.02
N PHE A 24 -0.83 2.73 -1.10
CA PHE A 24 -0.36 4.04 -1.55
C PHE A 24 -1.08 5.17 -0.80
N SER A 25 -0.64 6.41 -1.02
CA SER A 25 -1.26 7.57 -0.38
C SER A 25 -1.32 8.76 -1.32
N LEU A 26 -2.42 9.49 -1.24
CA LEU A 26 -2.65 10.72 -2.01
C LEU A 26 -3.40 11.72 -1.11
N ASP A 27 -2.94 12.97 -1.07
CA ASP A 27 -3.51 14.05 -0.26
C ASP A 27 -3.66 13.69 1.25
N GLY A 28 -2.68 12.95 1.78
CA GLY A 28 -2.65 12.53 3.18
C GLY A 28 -3.64 11.41 3.53
N ARG A 29 -4.34 10.84 2.54
CA ARG A 29 -5.20 9.67 2.71
C ARG A 29 -4.50 8.42 2.22
N SER A 30 -4.57 7.35 3.01
CA SER A 30 -4.04 6.03 2.66
C SER A 30 -5.09 5.22 1.93
N TYR A 31 -4.66 4.49 0.91
CA TYR A 31 -5.48 3.59 0.10
C TYR A 31 -4.77 2.25 -0.06
N GLU A 32 -5.57 1.21 -0.26
CA GLU A 32 -5.14 -0.13 -0.64
C GLU A 32 -5.92 -0.53 -1.88
N ILE A 33 -5.30 -1.31 -2.76
CA ILE A 33 -5.93 -1.81 -3.99
C ILE A 33 -5.32 -3.17 -4.34
N ASP A 34 -6.16 -4.15 -4.65
CA ASP A 34 -5.74 -5.46 -5.12
C ASP A 34 -5.54 -5.41 -6.63
N LEU A 35 -4.35 -5.78 -7.10
CA LEU A 35 -3.94 -5.64 -8.51
C LEU A 35 -3.24 -6.89 -9.02
N SER A 36 -3.44 -7.18 -10.30
CA SER A 36 -2.57 -8.04 -11.10
C SER A 36 -1.17 -7.44 -11.18
N SER A 37 -0.15 -8.28 -11.44
CA SER A 37 1.24 -7.80 -11.53
C SER A 37 1.41 -6.69 -12.58
N THR A 38 0.66 -6.77 -13.69
CA THR A 38 0.70 -5.76 -14.74
C THR A 38 0.15 -4.42 -14.27
N HIS A 39 -1.01 -4.41 -13.60
CA HIS A 39 -1.59 -3.17 -13.09
C HIS A 39 -0.80 -2.58 -11.92
N ALA A 40 -0.22 -3.41 -11.06
CA ALA A 40 0.67 -2.96 -9.99
C ALA A 40 1.90 -2.24 -10.56
N ASP A 41 2.50 -2.77 -11.63
CA ASP A 41 3.63 -2.14 -12.31
C ASP A 41 3.23 -0.84 -13.01
N GLN A 42 2.04 -0.78 -13.62
CA GLN A 42 1.51 0.45 -14.22
C GLN A 42 1.33 1.55 -13.16
N LEU A 43 0.77 1.22 -12.00
CA LEU A 43 0.61 2.16 -10.89
C LEU A 43 1.97 2.71 -10.43
N ARG A 44 2.96 1.83 -10.21
CA ARG A 44 4.33 2.23 -9.81
C ARG A 44 5.00 3.09 -10.86
N ALA A 45 4.87 2.72 -12.14
CA ALA A 45 5.42 3.46 -13.26
C ALA A 45 4.78 4.86 -13.40
N GLY A 46 3.46 4.96 -13.22
CA GLY A 46 2.74 6.24 -13.26
C GLY A 46 3.17 7.21 -12.15
N LEU A 47 3.55 6.69 -10.98
CA LEU A 47 4.04 7.50 -9.85
C LEU A 47 5.53 7.86 -9.96
N LEU A 48 6.31 7.12 -10.75
CA LEU A 48 7.77 7.23 -10.83
C LEU A 48 8.27 8.66 -11.14
N PRO A 49 7.69 9.42 -12.11
CA PRO A 49 8.17 10.77 -12.42
C PRO A 49 8.06 11.74 -11.23
N TYR A 50 7.02 11.59 -10.41
CA TYR A 50 6.81 12.41 -9.22
C TYR A 50 7.77 12.01 -8.10
N LEU A 51 7.97 10.71 -7.89
CA LEU A 51 8.85 10.17 -6.86
C LEU A 51 10.32 10.55 -7.08
N GLN A 52 10.75 10.73 -8.34
CA GLN A 52 12.12 11.12 -8.68
C GLN A 52 12.50 12.54 -8.20
N VAL A 53 11.53 13.46 -8.21
CA VAL A 53 11.74 14.86 -7.80
C VAL A 53 11.21 15.15 -6.39
N ALA A 54 10.35 14.28 -5.87
CA ALA A 54 9.78 14.43 -4.54
C ALA A 54 10.84 14.21 -3.45
N ARG A 55 10.72 14.98 -2.36
CA ARG A 55 11.46 14.70 -1.13
C ARG A 55 10.73 13.61 -0.35
N LYS A 56 11.46 12.64 0.18
CA LYS A 56 10.90 11.74 1.20
C LYS A 56 10.52 12.57 2.42
N GLU A 57 9.24 12.58 2.76
CA GLU A 57 8.81 13.07 4.05
C GLU A 57 9.28 12.08 5.13
N THR A 58 10.02 12.57 6.12
CA THR A 58 10.41 11.75 7.26
C THR A 58 9.16 11.40 8.05
N SER A 59 8.60 10.21 7.80
CA SER A 59 7.37 9.70 8.44
C SER A 59 7.28 10.05 9.92
N THR A 60 6.15 10.66 10.30
CA THR A 60 5.71 10.99 11.66
C THR A 60 5.73 9.79 12.60
N ILE A 61 5.70 8.56 12.07
CA ILE A 61 5.84 7.32 12.84
C ILE A 61 7.20 7.26 13.56
N ARG A 62 8.30 7.70 12.92
CA ARG A 62 9.61 7.77 13.62
C ARG A 62 9.59 8.76 14.78
N ARG A 63 8.78 9.82 14.69
CA ARG A 63 8.60 10.80 15.75
C ARG A 63 7.79 10.23 16.92
N GLN A 64 6.74 9.43 16.65
CA GLN A 64 5.97 8.73 17.69
C GLN A 64 6.78 7.61 18.35
N VAL A 65 7.51 6.78 17.60
CA VAL A 65 8.37 5.72 18.16
C VAL A 65 9.52 6.30 18.99
N ARG A 66 10.10 7.44 18.59
CA ARG A 66 11.11 8.16 19.39
C ARG A 66 10.50 8.80 20.64
N ALA A 67 9.28 9.33 20.57
CA ALA A 67 8.59 9.88 21.73
C ALA A 67 8.24 8.80 22.76
N ALA A 68 7.71 7.66 22.32
CA ALA A 68 7.37 6.52 23.19
C ALA A 68 8.61 5.94 23.90
N ARG A 69 9.74 5.83 23.18
CA ARG A 69 11.02 5.37 23.77
C ARG A 69 11.60 6.31 24.81
N ARG A 70 11.28 7.61 24.76
CA ARG A 70 11.74 8.60 25.74
C ARG A 70 10.96 8.53 27.05
N VAL A 71 9.68 8.16 27.00
CA VAL A 71 8.81 8.01 28.19
C VAL A 71 9.14 6.74 28.98
N LEU A 72 9.57 5.66 28.31
CA LEU A 72 9.94 4.39 28.97
C LEU A 72 11.32 4.41 29.65
N ARG A 73 12.06 5.53 29.59
CA ARG A 73 13.41 5.68 30.17
C ARG A 73 13.48 6.77 31.25
N SER A 74 12.35 7.37 31.62
CA SER A 74 12.20 8.29 32.76
C SER A 74 11.46 7.59 33.88
#